data_AF-A0A8C5XJW9-F1
#
_entry.id   AF-A0A8C5XJW9-F1
#
_cell.length_a   1.000
_cell.length_b   1.000
_cell.length_c   1.000
_cell.angle_alpha   90.00
_cell.angle_beta   90.00
_cell.angle_gamma   90.00
#
_symmetry.space_group_name_H-M   'P 1'
#
loop_
_entity.id
_entity.type
_entity.pdbx_description
1 polymer ?
#
loop_
_entity_poly.entity_id
_entity_poly.type
_entity_poly.pdbx_seq_one_letter_code
_entity_poly.pdbx_strand_id
1 'polypeptide(L)'
;MSAVENEDQLRAKGYDKTPDFILQVPVAVEGHIIHWIESKASFGDECSHHAYLHDQFWSYWNRFGPGLVIYWYGFIQELDCNRERGILLKASFPTDIVTLCHSTV
;
A
#
# COMPACT_ATOMS: atom_id res chain seq x y z
N MET A 1 -3.48 20.90 26.15
CA MET A 1 -4.15 19.90 25.30
C MET A 1 -3.56 20.03 23.91
N SER A 2 -2.76 19.07 23.46
CA SER A 2 -2.25 19.05 22.09
C SER A 2 -3.41 18.80 21.14
N ALA A 3 -3.67 19.73 20.23
CA ALA A 3 -4.59 19.54 19.12
C ALA A 3 -3.95 18.52 18.17
N VAL A 4 -4.29 17.24 18.36
CA VAL A 4 -3.99 16.20 17.37
C VAL A 4 -5.13 16.24 16.38
N GLU A 5 -4.87 16.80 15.20
CA GLU A 5 -5.83 16.78 14.10
C GLU A 5 -5.92 15.35 13.59
N ASN A 6 -7.15 14.83 13.47
CA ASN A 6 -7.36 13.50 12.95
C ASN A 6 -7.26 13.51 11.40
N GLU A 7 -7.15 12.32 10.83
CA GLU A 7 -6.98 12.11 9.39
C GLU A 7 -8.09 12.77 8.54
N ASP A 8 -9.31 12.83 9.07
CA ASP A 8 -10.45 13.48 8.41
C ASP A 8 -10.34 15.00 8.37
N GLN A 9 -9.79 15.62 9.41
CA GLN A 9 -9.50 17.05 9.42
C GLN A 9 -8.37 17.42 8.44
N LEU A 10 -7.37 16.56 8.28
CA LEU A 10 -6.29 16.75 7.32
C LEU A 10 -6.79 16.57 5.87
N ARG A 11 -7.72 15.64 5.63
CA ARG A 11 -8.44 15.50 4.35
C ARG A 11 -9.21 16.77 3.98
N ALA A 12 -9.94 17.35 4.92
CA ALA A 12 -10.72 18.57 4.69
C ALA A 12 -9.83 19.78 4.32
N LYS A 13 -8.55 19.74 4.70
CA LYS A 13 -7.55 20.76 4.38
C LYS A 13 -6.81 20.50 3.05
N GLY A 14 -7.13 19.42 2.34
CA GLY A 14 -6.57 19.10 1.03
C GLY A 14 -5.13 18.56 1.08
N TYR A 15 -4.68 18.03 2.22
CA TYR A 15 -3.40 17.32 2.26
C TYR A 15 -3.50 16.01 1.48
N ASP A 16 -2.63 15.87 0.47
CA ASP A 16 -2.43 14.62 -0.24
C ASP A 16 -1.96 13.54 0.72
N LYS A 17 -2.71 12.43 0.82
CA LYS A 17 -2.19 11.25 1.51
C LYS A 17 -1.06 10.65 0.69
N THR A 18 0.00 10.25 1.38
CA THR A 18 1.13 9.53 0.81
C THR A 18 1.19 8.14 1.42
N PRO A 19 1.58 7.11 0.65
CA PRO A 19 1.89 5.82 1.24
C PRO A 19 3.05 5.96 2.24
N ASP A 20 3.15 5.03 3.19
CA ASP A 20 4.24 5.03 4.19
C ASP A 20 5.64 5.05 3.55
N PHE A 21 5.80 4.35 2.42
CA PHE A 21 7.03 4.36 1.65
C PHE A 21 6.77 4.47 0.15
N ILE A 22 7.43 5.42 -0.52
CA ILE A 22 7.59 5.46 -1.97
C ILE A 22 8.99 4.95 -2.30
N LEU A 23 9.09 3.96 -3.18
CA LEU A 23 10.35 3.34 -3.56
C LEU A 23 11.02 4.15 -4.67
N GLN A 24 12.28 4.54 -4.46
CA GLN A 24 13.06 5.23 -5.49
C GLN A 24 13.32 4.34 -6.70
N VAL A 25 13.45 3.04 -6.48
CA VAL A 25 13.58 2.01 -7.51
C VAL A 25 12.48 0.98 -7.27
N PRO A 26 11.64 0.67 -8.27
CA PRO A 26 10.61 -0.35 -8.12
C PRO A 26 11.26 -1.72 -7.86
N VAL A 27 10.60 -2.54 -7.06
CA VAL A 27 11.05 -3.90 -6.74
C VAL A 27 9.99 -4.91 -7.13
N ALA A 28 10.39 -6.13 -7.44
CA ALA A 28 9.47 -7.23 -7.68
C ALA A 28 9.29 -8.07 -6.41
N VAL A 29 8.03 -8.41 -6.11
CA VAL A 29 7.61 -9.28 -5.01
C VAL A 29 6.66 -10.33 -5.62
N GLU A 30 6.98 -11.62 -5.51
CA GLU A 30 6.18 -12.69 -6.14
C GLU A 30 5.85 -12.41 -7.62
N GLY A 31 6.84 -11.89 -8.38
CA GLY A 31 6.68 -11.53 -9.79
C GLY A 31 5.91 -10.24 -10.08
N HIS A 32 5.39 -9.56 -9.05
CA HIS A 32 4.65 -8.29 -9.19
C HIS A 32 5.57 -7.12 -8.89
N ILE A 33 5.66 -6.16 -9.82
CA ILE A 33 6.41 -4.92 -9.60
C ILE A 33 5.61 -4.00 -8.68
N ILE A 34 6.24 -3.46 -7.65
CA ILE A 34 5.65 -2.49 -6.71
C ILE A 34 6.49 -1.22 -6.65
N HIS A 35 5.81 -0.08 -6.46
CA HIS A 35 6.40 1.26 -6.38
C HIS A 35 6.27 1.89 -4.99
N TRP A 36 5.38 1.36 -4.15
CA TRP A 36 5.12 1.87 -2.82
C TRP A 36 4.72 0.75 -1.87
N ILE A 37 4.86 1.02 -0.57
CA ILE A 37 4.45 0.13 0.52
C ILE A 37 3.60 0.92 1.50
N GLU A 38 2.49 0.34 1.92
CA GLU A 38 1.65 0.79 3.01
C GLU A 38 1.65 -0.26 4.14
N SER A 39 1.90 0.16 5.37
CA SER A 39 2.03 -0.69 6.55
C SER A 39 0.85 -0.48 7.50
N LYS A 40 0.01 -1.50 7.66
CA LYS A 40 -1.16 -1.47 8.54
C LYS A 40 -0.95 -2.36 9.77
N ALA A 41 -0.89 -1.73 10.95
CA ALA A 41 -0.87 -2.42 12.25
C ALA A 41 -2.29 -2.84 12.70
N SER A 42 -3.06 -3.44 11.78
CA SER A 42 -4.44 -3.88 12.01
C SER A 42 -4.72 -5.17 11.24
N PHE A 43 -5.80 -5.87 11.58
CA PHE A 43 -6.32 -6.96 10.76
C PHE A 43 -7.05 -6.37 9.56
N GLY A 44 -6.86 -6.95 8.36
CA GLY A 44 -7.58 -6.57 7.15
C GLY A 44 -8.93 -7.28 7.08
N ASP A 45 -9.98 -6.65 7.62
CA ASP A 45 -11.38 -7.05 7.42
C ASP A 45 -11.98 -6.37 6.19
N GLU A 46 -13.14 -6.85 5.73
CA GLU A 46 -13.83 -6.30 4.54
C GLU A 46 -14.12 -4.80 4.66
N CYS A 47 -14.68 -4.36 5.78
CA CYS A 47 -15.10 -2.97 5.97
C CYS A 47 -13.90 -2.01 5.91
N SER A 48 -12.85 -2.30 6.69
CA SER A 48 -11.66 -1.46 6.75
C SER A 48 -10.89 -1.50 5.43
N HIS A 49 -10.73 -2.67 4.81
CA HIS A 49 -10.06 -2.80 3.52
C HIS A 49 -10.78 -2.03 2.40
N HIS A 50 -12.10 -2.12 2.33
CA HIS A 50 -12.89 -1.36 1.35
C HIS A 50 -12.74 0.16 1.53
N ALA A 51 -12.75 0.63 2.78
CA ALA A 51 -12.52 2.04 3.07
C ALA A 51 -11.11 2.47 2.61
N TYR A 52 -10.07 1.69 2.92
CA TYR A 52 -8.70 2.02 2.48
C TYR A 52 -8.51 1.95 0.97
N LEU A 53 -9.15 1.00 0.28
CA LEU A 53 -9.12 0.93 -1.18
C LEU A 53 -9.61 2.25 -1.80
N HIS A 54 -10.80 2.70 -1.38
CA HIS A 54 -11.43 3.91 -1.88
C HIS A 54 -10.63 5.17 -1.53
N ASP A 55 -10.18 5.23 -0.28
CA ASP A 55 -9.67 6.48 0.27
C ASP A 55 -8.15 6.66 0.15
N GLN A 56 -7.41 5.59 -0.12
CA GLN A 56 -5.95 5.58 -0.11
C GLN A 56 -5.39 4.82 -1.31
N PHE A 57 -5.61 3.50 -1.39
CA PHE A 57 -4.84 2.63 -2.27
C PHE A 57 -5.03 2.92 -3.75
N TRP A 58 -6.27 3.19 -4.20
CA TRP A 58 -6.49 3.55 -5.60
C TRP A 58 -5.90 4.91 -5.97
N SER A 59 -5.88 5.86 -5.03
CA SER A 59 -5.20 7.15 -5.24
C SER A 59 -3.69 6.95 -5.38
N TYR A 60 -3.09 6.12 -4.53
CA TYR A 60 -1.66 5.79 -4.62
C TYR A 60 -1.35 5.07 -5.93
N TRP A 61 -2.19 4.12 -6.32
CA TRP A 61 -2.06 3.39 -7.58
C TRP A 61 -2.12 4.32 -8.79
N ASN A 62 -3.10 5.24 -8.83
CA ASN A 62 -3.22 6.20 -9.93
C ASN A 62 -2.00 7.14 -10.06
N ARG A 63 -1.35 7.47 -8.93
CA ARG A 63 -0.23 8.43 -8.89
C ARG A 63 1.14 7.78 -9.07
N PHE A 64 1.33 6.59 -8.52
CA PHE A 64 2.64 5.96 -8.37
C PHE A 64 2.72 4.56 -9.00
N GLY A 65 1.60 4.03 -9.52
CA GLY A 65 1.52 2.68 -10.06
C GLY A 65 1.29 1.61 -8.98
N PRO A 66 1.47 0.31 -9.31
CA PRO A 66 1.21 -0.80 -8.39
C PRO A 66 1.95 -0.71 -7.06
N GLY A 67 1.37 -1.27 -6.01
CA GLY A 67 1.95 -1.22 -4.66
C GLY A 67 1.55 -2.38 -3.77
N LEU A 68 2.18 -2.40 -2.59
CA LEU A 68 2.05 -3.44 -1.58
C LEU A 68 1.42 -2.88 -0.30
N VAL A 69 0.42 -3.59 0.23
CA VAL A 69 -0.14 -3.34 1.56
C VAL A 69 0.22 -4.50 2.47
N ILE A 70 0.80 -4.20 3.63
CA ILE A 70 1.17 -5.19 4.65
C ILE A 70 0.21 -5.06 5.84
N TYR A 71 -0.64 -6.07 6.06
CA TYR A 71 -1.48 -6.18 7.25
C TYR A 71 -0.78 -7.05 8.30
N TRP A 72 -0.14 -6.43 9.29
CA TRP A 72 0.71 -7.14 10.26
C TRP A 72 -0.02 -8.13 11.17
N TYR A 73 -1.34 -7.98 11.32
CA TYR A 73 -2.17 -8.94 12.08
C TYR A 73 -2.92 -9.94 11.19
N GLY A 74 -2.60 -9.99 9.89
CA GLY A 74 -3.28 -10.84 8.89
C GLY A 74 -4.48 -10.14 8.26
N PHE A 75 -5.09 -10.81 7.28
CA PHE A 75 -6.25 -10.31 6.54
C PHE A 75 -7.09 -11.49 6.01
N ILE A 76 -8.34 -11.22 5.62
CA ILE A 76 -9.20 -12.19 4.93
C ILE A 76 -8.64 -12.43 3.53
N GLN A 77 -8.30 -13.69 3.20
CA GLN A 77 -7.54 -14.01 1.99
C GLN A 77 -8.23 -13.55 0.69
N GLU A 78 -9.56 -13.57 0.67
CA GLU A 78 -10.42 -13.14 -0.44
C GLU A 78 -10.27 -11.65 -0.78
N LEU A 79 -9.70 -10.85 0.13
CA LEU A 79 -9.42 -9.43 -0.12
C LEU A 79 -8.27 -9.22 -1.13
N ASP A 80 -7.37 -10.18 -1.33
CA ASP A 80 -6.27 -10.10 -2.32
C ASP A 80 -6.77 -10.30 -3.78
N CYS A 81 -8.03 -10.00 -4.05
CA CYS A 81 -8.64 -10.09 -5.38
C CYS A 81 -8.21 -8.97 -6.34
N ASN A 82 -7.57 -7.91 -5.84
CA ASN A 82 -7.07 -6.78 -6.64
C ASN A 82 -5.59 -6.89 -7.01
N ARG A 83 -4.96 -8.04 -6.72
CA ARG A 83 -3.57 -8.36 -7.02
C ARG A 83 -3.18 -8.07 -8.47
N GLU A 84 -3.92 -8.65 -9.42
CA GLU A 84 -3.69 -8.47 -10.86
C GLU A 84 -3.97 -7.03 -11.33
N ARG A 85 -4.69 -6.25 -10.52
CA ARG A 85 -4.94 -4.83 -10.77
C ARG A 85 -3.85 -3.94 -10.16
N GLY A 86 -2.88 -4.51 -9.45
CA GLY A 86 -1.71 -3.83 -8.93
C GLY A 86 -1.79 -3.45 -7.44
N ILE A 87 -2.75 -3.99 -6.68
CA ILE A 87 -2.76 -3.86 -5.20
C ILE A 87 -2.46 -5.23 -4.61
N LEU A 88 -1.26 -5.41 -4.09
CA LEU A 88 -0.78 -6.66 -3.51
C LEU A 88 -0.99 -6.65 -1.99
N LEU A 89 -1.48 -7.75 -1.42
CA LEU A 89 -1.61 -7.89 0.04
C LEU A 89 -0.60 -8.90 0.61
N LYS A 90 0.01 -8.56 1.74
CA LYS A 90 0.91 -9.44 2.52
C LYS A 90 0.59 -9.37 4.01
N ALA A 91 0.82 -10.46 4.73
CA ALA A 91 0.70 -10.50 6.19
C ALA A 91 2.04 -10.25 6.92
N SER A 92 3.14 -10.15 6.16
CA SER A 92 4.49 -9.92 6.67
C SER A 92 5.35 -9.24 5.59
N PHE A 93 6.49 -8.69 5.99
CA PHE A 93 7.44 -8.14 5.03
C PHE A 93 7.96 -9.24 4.09
N PRO A 94 7.98 -9.02 2.76
CA PRO A 94 8.41 -10.04 1.81
C PRO A 94 9.89 -10.38 1.98
N THR A 95 10.22 -11.66 1.88
CA THR A 95 11.59 -12.17 1.99
C THR A 95 12.24 -12.35 0.61
N ASP A 96 11.46 -12.26 -0.45
CA ASP A 96 11.80 -12.55 -1.85
C ASP A 96 11.83 -11.29 -2.72
N ILE A 97 12.35 -10.18 -2.18
CA ILE A 97 12.44 -8.91 -2.92
C ILE A 97 13.52 -8.98 -3.99
N VAL A 98 13.15 -8.75 -5.25
CA VAL A 98 14.08 -8.62 -6.36
C VAL A 98 14.18 -7.16 -6.79
N THR A 99 15.39 -6.60 -6.73
CA THR A 99 15.63 -5.24 -7.21
C THR A 99 15.74 -5.24 -8.74
N LEU A 100 15.05 -4.30 -9.39
CA LEU A 100 15.17 -4.10 -10.83
C LEU A 100 16.41 -3.27 -11.12
N CYS A 101 17.57 -3.92 -11.19
CA CYS A 101 18.81 -3.28 -11.62
C CYS A 101 18.74 -3.04 -13.14
N HIS A 102 18.86 -1.79 -13.59
CA HIS A 102 19.22 -1.53 -14.99
C HIS A 102 20.69 -1.94 -15.18
N SER A 103 20.94 -3.13 -15.72
CA SER A 103 22.24 -3.45 -16.30
C SER A 103 22.42 -2.54 -17.51
N THR A 104 23.13 -1.42 -17.33
CA THR A 104 23.64 -0.65 -18.46
C THR A 104 24.74 -1.51 -19.09
N VAL A 105 24.37 -2.24 -20.14
CA VAL A 105 25.33 -2.84 -21.08
C VAL A 105 25.80 -1.78 -22.06
#